data_AF-A0A5K1HAE5-F1
#
_entry.id   AF-A0A5K1HAE5-F1
#
_cell.length_a   1.000
_cell.length_b   1.000
_cell.length_c   1.000
_cell.angle_alpha   90.00
_cell.angle_beta   90.00
_cell.angle_gamma   90.00
#
_symmetry.space_group_name_H-M   'P 1'
#
loop_
_entity.id
_entity.type
_entity.pdbx_description
1 polymer ?
#
loop_
_entity_poly.entity_id
_entity_poly.type
_entity_poly.pdbx_seq_one_letter_code
_entity_poly.pdbx_strand_id
1 'polypeptide(L)'
;EKILLVLDDVWEVKWWEEEIGGILMAGAIGSKILITSRKKYVSEGMGAFYMHELQEFSFHQSWYLFVKEVLREGQTEEDLVMHKIKFVGEGIVKNVVGYFCMSLGFRSIGIWYPSGQFNNRTT
;
A
#
# COMPACT_ATOMS: atom_id res chain seq x y z
N GLU A 1 -11.18 -18.03 -17.86
CA GLU A 1 -10.55 -16.71 -18.03
C GLU A 1 -9.78 -16.36 -16.75
N LYS A 2 -8.59 -15.74 -16.86
CA LYS A 2 -7.80 -15.38 -15.67
C LYS A 2 -8.19 -13.98 -15.23
N ILE A 3 -8.37 -13.79 -13.93
CA ILE A 3 -8.80 -12.50 -13.37
C ILE A 3 -7.71 -11.98 -12.43
N LEU A 4 -7.45 -10.69 -12.50
CA LEU A 4 -6.78 -9.94 -11.45
C LEU A 4 -7.81 -9.04 -10.79
N LEU A 5 -8.16 -9.35 -9.54
CA LEU A 5 -9.08 -8.52 -8.75
C LEU A 5 -8.27 -7.68 -7.79
N VAL A 6 -8.47 -6.36 -7.79
CA VAL A 6 -7.85 -5.44 -6.85
C VAL A 6 -8.92 -4.92 -5.91
N LEU A 7 -8.78 -5.22 -4.62
CA LEU A 7 -9.64 -4.72 -3.55
C LEU A 7 -8.87 -3.65 -2.80
N ASP A 8 -9.28 -2.40 -3.02
CA ASP A 8 -8.58 -1.25 -2.47
C ASP A 8 -9.15 -0.84 -1.10
N ASP A 9 -8.29 -0.55 -0.15
CA ASP A 9 -8.61 -0.03 1.19
C ASP A 9 -9.66 -0.87 1.94
N VAL A 10 -9.36 -2.14 2.22
CA VAL A 10 -10.24 -3.04 3.00
C VAL A 10 -10.04 -2.84 4.51
N TRP A 11 -11.12 -2.69 5.27
CA TRP A 11 -11.08 -2.32 6.70
C TRP A 11 -11.47 -3.45 7.66
N GLU A 12 -12.25 -4.43 7.21
CA GLU A 12 -12.85 -5.47 8.05
C GLU A 12 -12.79 -6.84 7.38
N VAL A 13 -12.57 -7.86 8.20
CA VAL A 13 -12.46 -9.26 7.76
C VAL A 13 -13.83 -9.92 7.61
N LYS A 14 -14.84 -9.49 8.38
CA LYS A 14 -16.15 -10.16 8.44
C LYS A 14 -16.83 -10.31 7.09
N TRP A 15 -16.90 -9.24 6.29
CA TRP A 15 -17.41 -9.29 4.92
C TRP A 15 -16.76 -10.42 4.14
N TRP A 16 -15.43 -10.55 4.22
CA TRP A 16 -14.68 -11.52 3.44
C TRP A 16 -15.03 -12.96 3.82
N GLU A 17 -15.14 -13.24 5.11
CA GLU A 17 -15.53 -14.55 5.61
C GLU A 17 -16.99 -14.89 5.30
N GLU A 18 -17.91 -13.93 5.44
CA GLU A 18 -19.35 -14.16 5.36
C GLU A 18 -19.91 -14.12 3.93
N GLU A 19 -19.36 -13.28 3.04
CA GLU A 19 -20.03 -12.96 1.78
C GLU A 19 -19.24 -13.37 0.53
N ILE A 20 -17.92 -13.14 0.50
CA ILE A 20 -17.21 -13.05 -0.79
C ILE A 20 -15.98 -13.99 -0.91
N GLY A 21 -15.36 -14.40 0.20
CA GLY A 21 -14.15 -15.23 0.18
C GLY A 21 -14.33 -16.54 -0.57
N GLY A 22 -15.45 -17.23 -0.37
CA GLY A 22 -15.75 -18.48 -1.09
C GLY A 22 -15.98 -18.30 -2.59
N ILE A 23 -16.62 -17.20 -2.99
CA ILE A 23 -16.96 -16.92 -4.40
C ILE A 23 -15.70 -16.57 -5.19
N LEU A 24 -14.83 -15.72 -4.63
CA LEU A 24 -13.60 -15.31 -5.30
C LEU A 24 -12.57 -16.43 -5.42
N MET A 25 -12.61 -17.39 -4.50
CA MET A 25 -11.74 -18.57 -4.53
C MET A 25 -12.13 -19.60 -5.60
N ALA A 26 -13.25 -19.41 -6.31
CA ALA A 26 -13.65 -20.20 -7.48
C ALA A 26 -12.98 -19.74 -8.79
N GLY A 27 -12.08 -18.77 -8.74
CA GLY A 27 -11.37 -18.25 -9.92
C GLY A 27 -10.52 -19.30 -10.64
N ALA A 28 -10.36 -19.16 -11.95
CA ALA A 28 -9.54 -20.07 -12.76
C ALA A 28 -8.06 -20.06 -12.34
N ILE A 29 -7.35 -21.16 -12.58
CA ILE A 29 -5.92 -21.31 -12.28
C ILE A 29 -5.10 -20.17 -12.92
N GLY A 30 -4.28 -19.50 -12.10
CA GLY A 30 -3.50 -18.32 -12.44
C GLY A 30 -4.16 -16.98 -12.11
N SER A 31 -5.41 -16.97 -11.63
CA SER A 31 -6.05 -15.73 -11.14
C SER A 31 -5.42 -15.28 -9.83
N LYS A 32 -5.41 -13.97 -9.59
CA LYS A 32 -4.81 -13.34 -8.41
C LYS A 32 -5.76 -12.31 -7.82
N ILE A 33 -5.75 -12.19 -6.50
CA ILE A 33 -6.47 -11.11 -5.80
C ILE A 33 -5.42 -10.30 -5.05
N LEU A 34 -5.39 -9.00 -5.31
CA LEU A 34 -4.55 -8.02 -4.62
C LEU A 34 -5.44 -7.24 -3.66
N ILE A 35 -5.07 -7.23 -2.39
CA ILE A 35 -5.83 -6.55 -1.34
C ILE A 35 -4.92 -5.51 -0.72
N THR A 36 -5.36 -4.27 -0.64
CA THR A 36 -4.66 -3.22 0.09
C THR A 36 -5.44 -2.88 1.35
N SER A 37 -4.76 -2.74 2.49
CA SER A 37 -5.40 -2.42 3.77
C SER A 37 -4.50 -1.56 4.63
N ARG A 38 -5.11 -0.69 5.44
CA ARG A 38 -4.46 0.06 6.52
C ARG A 38 -4.19 -0.75 7.77
N LYS A 39 -4.73 -1.96 7.86
CA LYS A 39 -4.75 -2.72 9.10
C LYS A 39 -4.19 -4.09 8.79
N LYS A 40 -2.97 -4.35 9.28
CA LYS A 40 -2.27 -5.62 9.07
C LYS A 40 -3.15 -6.84 9.41
N TYR A 41 -3.93 -6.74 10.50
CA TYR A 41 -4.84 -7.80 10.93
C TYR A 41 -5.91 -8.16 9.89
N VAL A 42 -6.27 -7.24 8.98
CA VAL A 42 -7.25 -7.51 7.92
C VAL A 42 -6.64 -8.45 6.90
N SER A 43 -5.42 -8.16 6.42
CA SER A 43 -4.71 -9.05 5.49
C SER A 43 -4.41 -10.42 6.11
N GLU A 44 -4.05 -10.45 7.40
CA GLU A 44 -3.81 -11.68 8.15
C GLU A 44 -5.09 -12.50 8.36
N GLY A 45 -6.17 -11.87 8.84
CA GLY A 45 -7.44 -12.54 9.12
C GLY A 45 -8.13 -13.04 7.87
N MET A 46 -7.94 -12.37 6.73
CA MET A 46 -8.43 -12.89 5.46
C MET A 46 -7.70 -14.19 5.07
N GLY A 47 -6.42 -14.36 5.46
CA GLY A 47 -5.55 -15.52 5.15
C GLY A 47 -4.52 -15.32 4.02
N ALA A 48 -4.04 -14.09 3.78
CA ALA A 48 -3.23 -13.76 2.60
C ALA A 48 -1.97 -14.63 2.45
N PHE A 49 -1.75 -15.15 1.23
CA PHE A 49 -0.60 -16.02 0.93
C PHE A 49 0.73 -15.26 0.99
N TYR A 50 0.74 -14.04 0.47
CA TYR A 50 1.88 -13.14 0.57
C TYR A 50 1.41 -11.81 1.14
N MET A 51 2.13 -11.31 2.14
CA MET A 51 1.89 -9.99 2.74
C MET A 51 3.13 -9.13 2.59
N HIS A 52 2.93 -7.93 2.06
CA HIS A 52 3.96 -6.90 2.00
C HIS A 52 3.56 -5.74 2.91
N GLU A 53 4.31 -5.55 3.98
CA GLU A 53 4.16 -4.41 4.88
C GLU A 53 4.87 -3.20 4.27
N LEU A 54 4.13 -2.12 4.01
CA LEU A 54 4.72 -0.90 3.48
C LEU A 54 5.52 -0.22 4.58
N GLN A 55 6.80 0.00 4.31
CA GLN A 55 7.69 0.66 5.25
C GLN A 55 7.41 2.17 5.28
N GLU A 56 7.56 2.76 6.46
CA GLU A 56 7.54 4.20 6.61
C GLU A 56 8.73 4.81 5.87
N PHE A 57 8.52 5.95 5.22
CA PHE A 57 9.62 6.66 4.58
C PHE A 57 10.51 7.29 5.65
N SER A 58 11.82 7.25 5.42
CA SER A 58 12.75 8.07 6.20
C SER A 58 12.44 9.56 6.04
N PHE A 59 12.95 10.38 6.96
CA PHE A 59 12.85 11.84 6.83
C PHE A 59 13.39 12.33 5.48
N HIS A 60 14.51 11.79 5.01
CA HIS A 60 15.12 12.17 3.73
C HIS A 60 14.23 11.82 2.52
N GLN A 61 13.61 10.64 2.52
CA GLN A 61 12.68 10.23 1.46
C GLN A 61 11.40 11.08 1.48
N SER A 62 10.85 11.34 2.67
CA SER A 62 9.68 12.20 2.84
C SER A 62 9.96 13.64 2.43
N TRP A 63 11.15 14.16 2.76
CA TRP A 63 11.62 15.47 2.35
C TRP A 63 11.76 15.58 0.83
N TYR A 64 12.38 14.58 0.20
CA TYR A 64 12.51 14.52 -1.25
C TYR A 64 11.16 14.57 -1.97
N LEU A 65 10.17 13.81 -1.49
CA LEU A 65 8.83 13.81 -2.06
C LEU A 65 8.10 15.14 -1.83
N PHE A 66 8.25 15.73 -0.64
CA PHE A 66 7.70 17.04 -0.33
C PHE A 66 8.28 18.13 -1.26
N VAL A 67 9.59 18.15 -1.44
CA VAL A 67 10.27 19.09 -2.34
C VAL A 67 9.79 18.91 -3.78
N LYS A 68 9.69 17.66 -4.25
CA LYS A 68 9.18 17.35 -5.59
C LYS A 68 7.75 17.87 -5.82
N GLU A 69 6.90 17.83 -4.80
CA GLU A 69 5.51 18.29 -4.91
C GLU A 69 5.39 19.82 -4.85
N VAL A 70 6.25 20.47 -4.06
CA VAL A 70 6.21 21.93 -3.85
C VAL A 70 6.96 22.69 -4.96
N LEU A 71 8.01 22.10 -5.53
CA LEU A 71 8.74 22.69 -6.65
C LEU A 71 7.92 22.61 -7.94
N ARG A 72 7.75 23.76 -8.61
CA ARG A 72 7.23 23.80 -9.98
C ARG A 72 8.37 23.62 -10.98
N GLU A 73 8.03 23.30 -12.23
CA GLU A 73 9.02 23.20 -13.30
C GLU A 73 9.89 24.46 -13.37
N GLY A 74 11.21 24.28 -13.30
CA GLY A 74 12.20 25.36 -13.33
C GLY A 74 12.58 25.96 -11.97
N GLN A 75 11.98 25.52 -10.86
CA GLN A 75 12.36 25.95 -9.51
C GLN A 75 13.34 24.97 -8.86
N THR A 76 14.26 25.49 -8.04
CA THR A 76 15.25 24.69 -7.30
C THR A 76 15.01 24.73 -5.79
N GLU A 77 15.68 23.85 -5.03
CA GLU A 77 15.64 23.92 -3.57
C GLU A 77 16.14 25.27 -3.03
N GLU A 78 17.02 25.98 -3.76
CA GLU A 78 17.45 27.32 -3.36
C GLU A 78 16.27 28.31 -3.34
N ASP A 79 15.29 28.17 -4.25
CA ASP A 79 14.07 28.97 -4.23
C ASP A 79 13.25 28.72 -2.95
N LEU A 80 13.21 27.47 -2.46
CA LEU A 80 12.53 27.13 -1.20
C LEU A 80 13.22 27.75 0.02
N VAL A 81 14.55 27.86 -0.01
CA VAL A 81 15.33 28.54 1.03
C VAL A 81 15.07 30.04 0.97
N MET A 82 15.11 30.63 -0.23
CA MET A 82 14.84 32.06 -0.45
C MET A 82 13.45 32.47 0.03
N HIS A 83 12.44 31.64 -0.20
CA HIS A 83 11.06 31.89 0.23
C HIS A 83 10.78 31.47 1.69
N LYS A 84 11.78 31.05 2.47
CA LYS A 84 11.65 30.51 3.85
C LYS A 84 10.70 29.30 3.97
N ILE A 85 10.37 28.66 2.85
CA ILE A 85 9.51 27.47 2.80
C ILE A 85 10.24 26.28 3.42
N LYS A 86 11.57 26.22 3.29
CA LYS A 86 12.37 25.11 3.83
C LYS A 86 12.12 24.85 5.32
N PHE A 87 12.15 25.91 6.15
CA PHE A 87 11.96 25.75 7.60
C PHE A 87 10.56 25.23 7.96
N VAL A 88 9.52 25.78 7.32
CA VAL A 88 8.13 25.36 7.51
C VAL A 88 7.93 23.93 6.99
N GLY A 89 8.46 23.64 5.81
CA GLY A 89 8.42 22.34 5.16
C GLY A 89 9.09 21.26 6.00
N GLU A 90 10.27 21.52 6.56
CA GLU A 90 10.95 20.56 7.43
C GLU A 90 10.12 20.27 8.69
N GLY A 91 9.43 21.29 9.24
CA GLY A 91 8.48 21.12 10.34
C GLY A 91 7.29 20.25 9.94
N ILE A 92 6.72 20.46 8.76
CA ILE A 92 5.64 19.63 8.21
C ILE A 92 6.15 18.19 8.04
N VAL A 93 7.25 18.00 7.31
CA VAL A 93 7.80 16.68 7.03
C VAL A 93 8.14 15.94 8.32
N LYS A 94 8.76 16.59 9.33
CA LYS A 94 9.04 15.98 10.64
C LYS A 94 7.78 15.47 11.35
N ASN A 95 6.69 16.21 11.28
CA ASN A 95 5.41 15.77 11.84
C ASN A 95 4.70 14.70 10.98
N VAL A 96 5.02 14.66 9.69
CA VAL A 96 4.37 13.82 8.67
C VAL A 96 5.24 12.62 8.28
N VAL A 97 6.44 12.39 8.85
CA VAL A 97 7.33 11.26 8.46
C VAL A 97 6.61 9.91 8.56
N GLY A 98 5.74 9.73 9.57
CA GLY A 98 4.87 8.54 9.66
C GLY A 98 3.62 8.58 8.76
N TYR A 99 3.22 9.76 8.30
CA TYR A 99 2.03 10.02 7.47
C TYR A 99 2.33 10.18 5.97
N PHE A 100 3.59 10.30 5.55
CA PHE A 100 3.93 10.41 4.13
C PHE A 100 3.78 9.05 3.42
N CYS A 101 3.82 7.94 4.18
CA CYS A 101 3.32 6.64 3.74
C CYS A 101 1.77 6.59 3.73
N MET A 102 1.11 7.44 4.53
CA MET A 102 -0.36 7.54 4.61
C MET A 102 -1.01 8.36 3.50
N SER A 103 -0.25 9.07 2.63
CA SER A 103 -0.82 9.67 1.42
C SER A 103 -1.41 8.61 0.46
N LEU A 104 -0.98 7.34 0.60
CA LEU A 104 -1.58 6.18 -0.06
C LEU A 104 -2.42 5.31 0.87
N GLY A 105 -2.44 5.56 2.18
CA GLY A 105 -3.36 4.85 3.08
C GLY A 105 -3.24 3.33 3.06
N PHE A 106 -2.06 2.74 2.84
CA PHE A 106 -1.89 1.28 2.90
C PHE A 106 -0.81 0.93 3.93
N ARG A 107 -1.08 -0.05 4.80
CA ARG A 107 -0.09 -0.65 5.71
C ARG A 107 0.31 -2.05 5.26
N SER A 108 -0.55 -2.76 4.56
CA SER A 108 -0.28 -4.10 4.06
C SER A 108 -0.91 -4.35 2.69
N ILE A 109 -0.17 -5.05 1.84
CA ILE A 109 -0.64 -5.58 0.56
C ILE A 109 -0.68 -7.11 0.65
N GLY A 110 -1.86 -7.70 0.45
CA GLY A 110 -2.07 -9.14 0.43
C GLY A 110 -2.23 -9.67 -1.00
N ILE A 111 -1.51 -10.73 -1.38
CA ILE A 111 -1.75 -11.47 -2.64
C ILE A 111 -2.34 -12.84 -2.33
N TRP A 112 -3.35 -13.22 -3.11
CA TRP A 112 -4.07 -14.47 -2.99
C TRP A 112 -4.08 -15.30 -4.28
N TYR A 113 -4.23 -16.60 -4.09
CA TYR A 113 -4.44 -17.59 -5.14
C TYR A 113 -5.70 -18.42 -4.85
N PRO A 114 -6.63 -18.55 -5.82
CA PRO A 114 -7.76 -19.47 -5.75
C PRO A 114 -7.35 -20.91 -5.39
N SER A 115 -8.22 -21.63 -4.70
CA SER A 115 -8.02 -23.01 -4.26
C SER A 115 -7.68 -23.93 -5.45
N GLY A 116 -6.62 -24.76 -5.31
CA GLY A 116 -6.20 -25.74 -6.35
C GLY A 116 -4.99 -25.34 -7.19
N GLN A 117 -4.36 -24.19 -6.93
CA GLN A 117 -3.17 -23.74 -7.70
C GLN A 117 -1.81 -24.24 -7.18
N PHE A 118 -1.79 -24.90 -6.00
CA PHE A 118 -0.55 -25.36 -5.35
C PHE A 118 -0.40 -26.90 -5.33
N ASN A 119 -1.00 -27.62 -6.27
CA ASN A 119 -0.62 -29.02 -6.52
C ASN A 119 0.44 -29.05 -7.62
N ASN A 120 1.71 -29.05 -7.21
CA ASN A 120 2.94 -29.48 -7.92
C ASN A 120 4.10 -28.50 -7.69
N ARG A 121 4.80 -28.62 -6.55
CA ARG A 121 6.23 -28.33 -6.43
C ARG A 121 6.77 -28.87 -5.09
N THR A 122 6.78 -30.20 -4.98
CA THR A 122 7.68 -30.96 -4.08
C THR A 122 7.82 -32.37 -4.65
N THR A 123 8.76 -32.49 -5.58
CA THR A 123 9.55 -33.71 -5.87
C THR A 123 10.91 -33.23 -6.32
#